data_AF-A0A3C0NCZ9-F1
#
_entry.id   AF-A0A3C0NCZ9-F1
#
_cell.length_a   1.000
_cell.length_b   1.000
_cell.length_c   1.000
_cell.angle_alpha   90.00
_cell.angle_beta   90.00
_cell.angle_gamma   90.00
#
_symmetry.space_group_name_H-M   'P 1'
#
loop_
_entity.id
_entity.type
_entity.pdbx_description
1 polymer ?
#
loop_
_entity_poly.entity_id
_entity_poly.type
_entity_poly.pdbx_seq_one_letter_code
_entity_poly.pdbx_strand_id
1 'polypeptide(L)'
;MSLKESLKLVKYVANASGKKTDVIIPIEVWESLLASWENMVEALENREDAAIFQDWLEQKKTGEVETISLDDLEKELIADGLISS
;
A
#
# COMPACT_ATOMS: atom_id res chain seq x y z
N MET A 1 -10.26 18.10 10.76
CA MET A 1 -10.86 18.66 9.53
C MET A 1 -10.89 17.55 8.50
N SER A 2 -12.00 17.34 7.80
CA SER A 2 -12.05 16.31 6.75
C SER A 2 -11.27 16.77 5.52
N LEU A 3 -10.77 15.82 4.71
CA LEU A 3 -10.05 16.16 3.49
C LEU A 3 -10.88 17.07 2.56
N LYS A 4 -12.20 16.85 2.48
CA LYS A 4 -13.14 17.69 1.71
C LYS A 4 -13.19 19.14 2.18
N GLU A 5 -13.03 19.38 3.47
CA GLU A 5 -13.00 20.73 4.03
C GLU A 5 -11.65 21.39 3.79
N SER A 6 -10.56 20.62 3.94
CA SER A 6 -9.19 21.07 3.69
C SER A 6 -8.96 21.47 2.22
N LEU A 7 -9.56 20.74 1.28
CA LEU A 7 -9.48 21.05 -0.16
C LEU A 7 -10.08 22.41 -0.53
N LYS A 8 -10.96 22.99 0.29
CA LYS A 8 -11.52 24.34 0.06
C LYS A 8 -10.48 25.45 0.25
N LEU A 9 -9.37 25.15 0.92
CA LEU A 9 -8.30 26.11 1.18
C LEU A 9 -7.28 26.17 0.04
N VAL A 10 -7.36 25.24 -0.91
CA VAL A 10 -6.50 25.17 -2.09
C VAL A 10 -6.81 26.33 -3.04
N LYS A 11 -5.79 27.07 -3.46
CA LYS A 11 -5.92 28.18 -4.41
C LYS A 11 -5.27 27.81 -5.73
N TYR A 12 -5.90 28.18 -6.84
CA TYR A 12 -5.35 27.96 -8.17
C TYR A 12 -4.77 29.27 -8.71
N VAL A 13 -3.57 29.19 -9.29
CA VAL A 13 -2.93 30.29 -10.00
C VAL A 13 -3.26 30.15 -11.49
N ALA A 14 -3.73 31.22 -12.10
CA ALA A 14 -4.01 31.27 -13.53
C ALA A 14 -3.03 32.20 -14.24
N ASN A 15 -2.63 31.82 -15.44
CA ASN A 15 -1.84 32.66 -16.32
C ASN A 15 -2.69 33.79 -16.94
N ALA A 16 -2.07 34.66 -17.74
CA ALA A 16 -2.75 35.77 -18.40
C ALA A 16 -3.90 35.36 -19.34
N SER A 17 -3.93 34.11 -19.82
CA SER A 17 -5.02 33.58 -20.65
C SER A 17 -6.13 32.92 -19.81
N GLY A 18 -6.09 33.02 -18.48
CA GLY A 18 -7.04 32.38 -17.58
C GLY A 18 -6.85 30.86 -17.42
N LYS A 19 -5.79 30.28 -18.01
CA LYS A 19 -5.47 28.86 -17.84
C LYS A 19 -4.82 28.67 -16.47
N LYS A 20 -5.37 27.76 -15.66
CA LYS A 20 -4.76 27.35 -14.39
C LYS A 20 -3.42 26.67 -14.68
N THR A 21 -2.34 27.18 -14.11
CA THR A 21 -0.98 26.65 -14.29
C THR A 21 -0.43 26.04 -13.03
N ASP A 22 -0.79 26.61 -11.87
CA ASP A 22 -0.21 26.21 -10.60
C ASP A 22 -1.28 26.14 -9.50
N VAL A 23 -0.89 25.57 -8.37
CA VAL A 23 -1.72 25.41 -7.19
C VAL A 23 -0.93 25.82 -5.95
N ILE A 24 -1.55 26.59 -5.07
CA ILE A 24 -1.03 26.94 -3.76
C ILE A 24 -1.83 26.14 -2.74
N ILE A 25 -1.14 25.28 -2.02
CA ILE A 25 -1.71 24.37 -1.02
C ILE A 25 -1.12 24.77 0.34
N PRO A 26 -1.96 25.10 1.34
CA PRO A 26 -1.47 25.26 2.71
C PRO A 26 -0.80 23.96 3.19
N ILE A 27 0.29 24.09 3.93
CA ILE A 27 1.14 22.95 4.29
C ILE A 27 0.35 21.86 5.05
N GLU A 28 -0.58 22.26 5.90
CA GLU A 28 -1.40 21.36 6.71
C GLU A 28 -2.36 20.54 5.82
N VAL A 29 -2.82 21.13 4.71
CA VAL A 29 -3.64 20.45 3.71
C VAL A 29 -2.79 19.47 2.91
N TRP A 30 -1.55 19.84 2.58
CA TRP A 30 -0.61 18.98 1.87
C TRP A 30 -0.22 17.75 2.68
N GLU A 31 0.12 17.93 3.95
CA GLU A 31 0.42 16.83 4.88
C GLU A 31 -0.78 15.89 5.04
N SER A 32 -1.98 16.45 5.17
CA SER A 32 -3.21 15.64 5.25
C SER A 32 -3.46 14.83 3.98
N LEU A 33 -3.15 15.39 2.80
CA LEU A 33 -3.25 14.70 1.52
C LEU A 33 -2.23 13.56 1.42
N LEU A 34 -0.98 13.81 1.82
CA LEU A 34 0.07 12.79 1.82
C LEU A 34 -0.27 11.63 2.74
N ALA A 35 -0.66 11.91 3.98
CA ALA A 35 -1.07 10.87 4.93
C ALA A 35 -2.29 10.08 4.41
N SER A 36 -3.26 10.75 3.77
CA SER A 36 -4.39 10.05 3.16
C SER A 36 -3.98 9.16 1.99
N TRP A 37 -2.95 9.56 1.23
CA TRP A 37 -2.45 8.79 0.11
C TRP A 37 -1.64 7.57 0.58
N GLU A 38 -0.76 7.75 1.57
CA GLU A 38 0.00 6.65 2.20
C GLU A 38 -0.94 5.56 2.75
N ASN A 39 -1.95 5.96 3.52
CA ASN A 39 -2.96 5.02 4.04
C ASN A 39 -3.72 4.28 2.92
N MET A 40 -3.96 4.95 1.79
CA MET A 40 -4.63 4.33 0.65
C MET A 40 -3.72 3.30 -0.05
N VAL A 41 -2.43 3.60 -0.19
CA VAL A 41 -1.44 2.67 -0.73
C VAL A 41 -1.34 1.45 0.18
N GLU A 42 -1.17 1.65 1.49
CA GLU A 42 -1.12 0.55 2.47
C GLU A 42 -2.41 -0.29 2.45
N ALA A 43 -3.58 0.33 2.31
CA ALA A 43 -4.83 -0.41 2.20
C ALA A 43 -4.94 -1.22 0.89
N LEU A 44 -4.34 -0.75 -0.20
CA LEU A 44 -4.28 -1.48 -1.46
C LEU A 44 -3.32 -2.66 -1.37
N GLU A 45 -2.12 -2.46 -0.82
CA GLU A 45 -1.13 -3.53 -0.59
C GLU A 45 -1.72 -4.62 0.31
N ASN A 46 -2.32 -4.24 1.44
CA ASN A 46 -2.98 -5.20 2.33
C ASN A 46 -4.11 -5.98 1.63
N ARG A 47 -4.83 -5.35 0.71
CA ARG A 47 -5.88 -6.02 -0.06
C ARG A 47 -5.29 -7.02 -1.06
N GLU A 48 -4.20 -6.67 -1.71
CA GLU A 48 -3.48 -7.55 -2.63
C GLU A 48 -2.90 -8.75 -1.87
N ASP A 49 -2.22 -8.52 -0.75
CA ASP A 49 -1.67 -9.57 0.12
C ASP A 49 -2.77 -10.50 0.63
N ALA A 50 -3.89 -9.95 1.08
CA ALA A 50 -5.03 -10.75 1.51
C ALA A 50 -5.58 -11.60 0.36
N ALA A 51 -5.67 -11.06 -0.86
CA ALA A 51 -6.14 -11.81 -2.02
C ALA A 51 -5.18 -12.95 -2.39
N ILE A 52 -3.87 -12.70 -2.39
CA ILE A 52 -2.83 -13.72 -2.63
C ILE A 52 -2.94 -14.83 -1.59
N PHE A 53 -3.10 -14.47 -0.31
CA PHE A 53 -3.23 -15.46 0.76
C PHE A 53 -4.51 -16.30 0.65
N GLN A 54 -5.64 -15.68 0.27
CA GLN A 54 -6.89 -16.41 0.05
C GLN A 54 -6.80 -17.37 -1.13
N ASP A 55 -6.19 -16.95 -2.23
CA ASP A 55 -5.95 -17.80 -3.41
C ASP A 55 -5.07 -19.00 -3.04
N TRP A 56 -3.97 -18.76 -2.31
CA TRP A 56 -3.13 -19.84 -1.80
C TRP A 56 -3.88 -20.82 -0.88
N LEU A 57 -4.75 -20.31 0.00
CA LEU A 57 -5.59 -21.17 0.86
C LEU A 57 -6.56 -22.04 0.05
N GLU A 58 -7.12 -21.49 -1.04
CA GLU A 58 -8.00 -22.23 -1.94
C GLU A 58 -7.24 -23.32 -2.68
N GLN A 59 -6.08 -23.01 -3.26
CA GLN A 59 -5.23 -23.98 -3.94
C GLN A 59 -4.72 -25.07 -2.97
N LYS A 60 -4.41 -24.72 -1.71
CA LYS A 60 -4.10 -25.71 -0.66
C LYS A 60 -5.29 -26.64 -0.40
N LYS A 61 -6.51 -26.11 -0.36
CA LYS A 61 -7.73 -26.89 -0.12
C LYS A 61 -8.05 -27.82 -1.29
N THR A 62 -7.77 -27.42 -2.52
CA THR A 62 -7.92 -28.26 -3.72
C THR A 62 -6.76 -29.25 -3.91
N GLY A 63 -5.68 -29.11 -3.11
CA GLY A 63 -4.50 -29.97 -3.18
C GLY A 63 -3.54 -29.60 -4.31
N GLU A 64 -3.70 -28.41 -4.90
CA GLU A 64 -2.84 -27.88 -5.96
C GLU A 64 -1.51 -27.33 -5.44
N VAL A 65 -1.41 -27.04 -4.13
CA VAL A 65 -0.17 -26.63 -3.46
C VAL A 65 0.18 -27.60 -2.34
N GLU A 66 1.43 -28.05 -2.32
CA GLU A 66 1.97 -28.84 -1.23
C GLU A 66 2.53 -27.94 -0.13
N THR A 67 2.39 -28.38 1.12
CA THR A 67 3.02 -27.72 2.27
C THR A 67 4.19 -28.57 2.75
N ILE A 68 5.30 -27.94 3.09
CA ILE A 68 6.43 -28.62 3.76
C ILE A 68 6.22 -28.65 5.27
N SER A 69 6.90 -29.58 5.95
CA SER A 69 6.93 -29.62 7.40
C SER A 69 7.77 -28.47 7.97
N LEU A 70 7.57 -28.11 9.23
CA LEU A 70 8.40 -27.08 9.88
C LEU A 70 9.88 -27.51 9.95
N ASP A 71 10.15 -28.79 10.17
CA ASP A 71 11.51 -29.34 10.19
C ASP A 71 12.18 -29.22 8.81
N ASP A 72 11.41 -29.34 7.73
CA ASP A 72 11.95 -29.20 6.37
C ASP A 72 12.14 -27.73 6.01
N LEU A 73 11.22 -26.84 6.43
CA LEU A 73 11.40 -25.40 6.30
C LEU A 73 12.65 -24.91 7.03
N GLU A 74 12.89 -25.37 8.27
CA GLU A 74 14.09 -25.01 9.04
C GLU A 74 15.38 -25.44 8.31
N LYS A 75 15.39 -26.64 7.72
CA LYS A 75 16.53 -27.10 6.91
C LYS A 75 16.76 -26.23 5.69
N GLU A 76 15.70 -25.83 4.98
CA GLU A 76 15.81 -24.94 3.81
C GLU A 76 16.36 -23.57 4.22
N LEU A 77 15.83 -22.97 5.29
CA LEU A 77 16.30 -21.66 5.78
C LEU A 77 17.77 -21.69 6.23
N ILE A 78 18.22 -22.78 6.86
CA ILE A 78 19.65 -22.98 7.20
C ILE A 78 20.49 -23.15 5.92
N ALA A 79 20.02 -23.95 4.96
CA ALA A 79 20.72 -24.18 3.69
C ALA A 79 20.89 -22.89 2.86
N ASP A 80 19.89 -22.02 2.89
CA ASP A 80 19.91 -20.71 2.24
C ASP A 80 20.71 -19.66 3.04
N GLY A 81 21.18 -20.00 4.24
CA GLY A 81 21.96 -19.11 5.11
C GLY A 81 21.13 -17.97 5.72
N LEU A 82 19.81 -18.10 5.73
CA LEU A 82 18.88 -17.10 6.29
C LEU A 82 18.83 -17.15 7.81
N ILE A 83 19.07 -18.32 8.40
CA ILE A 83 19.16 -18.52 9.84
C ILE A 83 20.37 -19.38 10.20
N SER A 84 20.85 -19.24 11.44
CA SER A 84 21.94 -20.04 12.00
C SER A 84 21.39 -21.27 12.71
N SER A 85 22.08 -22.40 12.57
CA SER A 85 21.81 -23.64 13.31
C SER A 85 22.15 -23.53 14.79
#